data_AF-A0A1S3IFN0-F1
#
_entry.id   AF-A0A1S3IFN0-F1
#
_cell.length_a   1.000
_cell.length_b   1.000
_cell.length_c   1.000
_cell.angle_alpha   90.00
_cell.angle_beta   90.00
_cell.angle_gamma   90.00
#
_symmetry.space_group_name_H-M   'P 1'
#
loop_
_entity.id
_entity.type
_entity.pdbx_description
1 polymer ?
#
loop_
_entity_poly.entity_id
_entity_poly.type
_entity_poly.pdbx_seq_one_letter_code
_entity_poly.pdbx_strand_id
1 'polypeptide(L)'
;MEFCVMDMGLHGLTSNIGALVGEDFYEVADSCEEALEELSTKLDEDDVCTLHVRRQLAIGQIIQKDLVPIIKYVKTDPMIIADAIKVFAKVSMPLETLESPVIMGLRSTAQVHQEMQGLLAEAKKVLADEKLAESILEEMRTVLDEETTLSTQGRDLIYWSLILLRNVLSIQVSDMVDPGRIIVMNLLDKGFAGLFTDLVNLPGNKELAIPLVQVLYQIYSGQHTTSLPEAVAGLSLEDNSCGAPRKLVNRDQEFREKLQAFTMEFVAKGMGTLIQKLQRDI
;
A
#
# COMPACT_ATOMS: atom_id res chain seq x y z
N MET A 1 6.71 33.43 7.42
CA MET A 1 5.53 33.45 8.31
C MET A 1 4.48 32.44 7.85
N GLU A 2 4.25 32.28 6.53
CA GLU A 2 3.36 31.22 5.98
C GLU A 2 3.79 29.78 6.31
N PHE A 3 5.09 29.46 6.29
CA PHE A 3 5.58 28.11 6.62
C PHE A 3 5.24 27.64 8.05
N CYS A 4 5.30 28.53 9.06
CA CYS A 4 4.93 28.18 10.44
C CYS A 4 3.40 28.05 10.63
N VAL A 5 2.60 28.70 9.77
CA VAL A 5 1.13 28.65 9.84
C VAL A 5 0.61 27.38 9.17
N MET A 6 1.21 26.94 8.06
CA MET A 6 0.91 25.64 7.45
C MET A 6 1.21 24.47 8.39
N ASP A 7 2.32 24.56 9.13
CA ASP A 7 2.76 23.53 10.08
C ASP A 7 1.75 23.30 11.22
N MET A 8 1.20 24.39 11.78
CA MET A 8 0.12 24.29 12.78
C MET A 8 -1.19 23.75 12.19
N GLY A 9 -1.49 24.08 10.94
CA GLY A 9 -2.70 23.62 10.26
C GLY A 9 -2.69 22.10 10.03
N LEU A 10 -1.56 21.52 9.66
CA LEU A 10 -1.46 20.07 9.44
C LEU A 10 -1.43 19.29 10.77
N HIS A 11 -0.75 19.81 11.79
CA HIS A 11 -0.77 19.18 13.10
C HIS A 11 -2.19 19.16 13.69
N GLY A 12 -2.94 20.27 13.57
CA GLY A 12 -4.34 20.32 13.99
C GLY A 12 -5.21 19.32 13.23
N LEU A 13 -4.95 19.15 11.93
CA LEU A 13 -5.68 18.21 11.09
C LEU A 13 -5.45 16.75 11.50
N THR A 14 -4.19 16.37 11.73
CA THR A 14 -3.86 15.00 12.18
C THR A 14 -4.41 14.69 13.57
N SER A 15 -4.47 15.67 14.49
CA SER A 15 -5.12 15.46 15.80
C SER A 15 -6.64 15.29 15.72
N ASN A 16 -7.27 15.68 14.60
CA ASN A 16 -8.71 15.58 14.38
C ASN A 16 -9.14 14.24 13.75
N ILE A 17 -8.21 13.29 13.59
CA ILE A 17 -8.49 11.96 13.04
C ILE A 17 -8.93 11.00 14.14
N GLY A 18 -8.16 10.92 15.23
CA GLY A 18 -8.45 10.00 16.32
C GLY A 18 -7.20 9.62 17.11
N ALA A 19 -7.31 8.54 17.87
CA ALA A 19 -6.19 7.97 18.58
C ALA A 19 -6.37 6.46 18.82
N LEU A 20 -5.27 5.73 18.80
CA LEU A 20 -5.25 4.35 19.28
C LEU A 20 -5.34 4.34 20.81
N VAL A 21 -6.42 3.76 21.35
CA VAL A 21 -6.66 3.61 22.79
C VAL A 21 -6.47 2.14 23.16
N GLY A 22 -5.28 1.79 23.65
CA GLY A 22 -4.88 0.42 23.93
C GLY A 22 -4.16 -0.24 22.75
N GLU A 23 -4.29 -1.56 22.59
CA GLU A 23 -3.56 -2.32 21.56
C GLU A 23 -4.37 -2.56 20.26
N ASP A 24 -5.70 -2.71 20.37
CA ASP A 24 -6.58 -3.15 19.27
C ASP A 24 -7.85 -2.29 19.12
N PHE A 25 -7.88 -1.08 19.70
CA PHE A 25 -9.05 -0.20 19.60
C PHE A 25 -8.63 1.20 19.19
N TYR A 26 -9.22 1.69 18.10
CA TYR A 26 -8.99 3.03 17.57
C TYR A 26 -10.23 3.89 17.79
N GLU A 27 -10.07 4.95 18.57
CA GLU A 27 -11.11 5.93 18.82
C GLU A 27 -11.10 6.97 17.70
N VAL A 28 -12.11 6.89 16.83
CA VAL A 28 -12.31 7.81 15.72
C VAL A 28 -12.90 9.12 16.25
N ALA A 29 -12.29 10.26 15.90
CA ALA A 29 -12.82 11.57 16.25
C ALA A 29 -14.03 11.94 15.37
N ASP A 30 -14.93 12.78 15.89
CA ASP A 30 -16.14 13.23 15.16
C ASP A 30 -15.83 13.89 13.81
N SER A 31 -14.65 14.50 13.68
CA SER A 31 -14.17 15.20 12.48
C SER A 31 -13.25 14.35 11.60
N CYS A 32 -13.17 13.03 11.81
CA CYS A 32 -12.19 12.17 11.13
C CYS A 32 -12.34 12.18 9.61
N GLU A 33 -13.57 12.06 9.09
CA GLU A 33 -13.86 12.04 7.65
C GLU A 33 -13.41 13.35 6.99
N GLU A 34 -13.84 14.50 7.52
CA GLU A 34 -13.44 15.83 7.06
C GLU A 34 -11.91 16.00 7.10
N ALA A 35 -11.27 15.48 8.17
CA ALA A 35 -9.82 15.56 8.32
C ALA A 35 -9.06 14.74 7.26
N LEU A 36 -9.53 13.52 6.96
CA LEU A 36 -8.95 12.67 5.94
C LEU A 36 -9.17 13.22 4.52
N GLU A 37 -10.34 13.82 4.25
CA GLU A 37 -10.64 14.47 2.98
C GLU A 37 -9.75 15.71 2.75
N GLU A 38 -9.59 16.56 3.78
CA GLU A 38 -8.70 17.72 3.72
C GLU A 38 -7.23 17.29 3.56
N LEU A 39 -6.80 16.21 4.24
CA LEU A 39 -5.46 15.64 4.06
C LEU A 39 -5.25 15.15 2.63
N SER A 40 -6.23 14.43 2.09
CA SER A 40 -6.22 13.97 0.71
C SER A 40 -6.06 15.14 -0.27
N THR A 41 -6.76 16.25 -0.04
CA THR A 41 -6.68 17.46 -0.87
C THR A 41 -5.30 18.12 -0.75
N LYS A 42 -4.79 18.30 0.47
CA LYS A 42 -3.44 18.86 0.70
C LYS A 42 -2.32 18.02 0.07
N LEU A 43 -2.50 16.71 -0.01
CA LEU A 43 -1.55 15.80 -0.69
C LEU A 43 -1.57 15.94 -2.22
N ASP A 44 -2.69 16.32 -2.82
CA ASP A 44 -2.79 16.61 -4.26
C ASP A 44 -2.15 17.96 -4.61
N GLU A 45 -2.19 18.91 -3.68
CA GLU A 45 -1.63 20.25 -3.81
C GLU A 45 -0.18 20.34 -3.30
N ASP A 46 0.42 19.23 -2.84
CA ASP A 46 1.75 19.22 -2.25
C ASP A 46 2.81 19.65 -3.28
N ASP A 47 3.66 20.58 -2.88
CA ASP A 47 4.68 21.14 -3.76
C ASP A 47 5.75 20.08 -4.08
N VAL A 48 5.91 19.75 -5.35
CA VAL A 48 6.83 18.69 -5.82
C VAL A 48 8.30 18.97 -5.50
N CYS A 49 8.69 20.21 -5.19
CA CYS A 49 10.07 20.56 -4.86
C CYS A 49 10.38 20.32 -3.37
N THR A 50 9.38 20.55 -2.50
CA THR A 50 9.56 20.55 -1.05
C THR A 50 8.93 19.35 -0.37
N LEU A 51 7.91 18.74 -0.98
CA LEU A 51 7.09 17.65 -0.46
C LEU A 51 6.67 17.90 0.99
N HIS A 52 6.30 19.15 1.28
CA HIS A 52 6.17 19.64 2.64
C HIS A 52 5.09 18.89 3.41
N VAL A 53 3.94 18.64 2.79
CA VAL A 53 2.83 17.93 3.43
C VAL A 53 3.26 16.51 3.76
N ARG A 54 3.84 15.78 2.80
CA ARG A 54 4.33 14.41 3.02
C ARG A 54 5.40 14.33 4.10
N ARG A 55 6.33 15.28 4.14
CA ARG A 55 7.38 15.36 5.17
C ARG A 55 6.80 15.55 6.56
N GLN A 56 5.82 16.43 6.71
CA GLN A 56 5.18 16.65 7.99
C GLN A 56 4.35 15.44 8.44
N LEU A 57 3.67 14.78 7.51
CA LEU A 57 3.00 13.50 7.77
C LEU A 57 3.97 12.40 8.21
N ALA A 58 5.18 12.35 7.62
CA ALA A 58 6.23 11.44 8.03
C ALA A 58 6.70 11.72 9.47
N ILE A 59 6.93 12.99 9.81
CA ILE A 59 7.30 13.42 11.17
C ILE A 59 6.19 13.06 12.17
N GLY A 60 4.93 13.26 11.79
CA GLY A 60 3.76 12.90 12.58
C GLY A 60 3.56 11.40 12.77
N GLN A 61 4.17 10.56 11.91
CA GLN A 61 3.97 9.12 11.84
C GLN A 61 2.52 8.73 11.54
N ILE A 62 1.87 9.48 10.63
CA ILE A 62 0.45 9.31 10.30
C ILE A 62 0.11 7.86 9.91
N ILE A 63 1.04 7.17 9.24
CA ILE A 63 0.84 5.80 8.79
C ILE A 63 0.66 4.87 10.00
N GLN A 64 1.58 4.92 10.97
CA GLN A 64 1.59 4.01 12.13
C GLN A 64 0.51 4.38 13.13
N LYS A 65 0.30 5.68 13.36
CA LYS A 65 -0.54 6.18 14.44
C LYS A 65 -2.01 6.21 14.08
N ASP A 66 -2.33 6.45 12.81
CA ASP A 66 -3.70 6.73 12.40
C ASP A 66 -4.15 5.79 11.28
N LEU A 67 -3.49 5.83 10.10
CA LEU A 67 -3.99 5.11 8.91
C LEU A 67 -4.02 3.60 9.09
N VAL A 68 -2.94 3.00 9.60
CA VAL A 68 -2.88 1.55 9.84
C VAL A 68 -3.88 1.12 10.93
N PRO A 69 -3.95 1.79 12.09
CA PRO A 69 -4.99 1.50 13.08
C PRO A 69 -6.43 1.64 12.57
N ILE A 70 -6.73 2.67 11.77
CA ILE A 70 -8.06 2.84 11.17
C ILE A 70 -8.41 1.61 10.33
N ILE A 71 -7.54 1.24 9.39
CA ILE A 71 -7.78 0.12 8.47
C ILE A 71 -7.90 -1.21 9.22
N LYS A 72 -7.15 -1.40 10.32
CA LYS A 72 -7.16 -2.66 11.09
C LYS A 72 -8.33 -2.79 12.06
N TYR A 73 -8.75 -1.68 12.68
CA TYR A 73 -9.58 -1.73 13.89
C TYR A 73 -10.92 -1.02 13.73
N VAL A 74 -11.04 -0.05 12.83
CA VAL A 74 -12.34 0.54 12.49
C VAL A 74 -13.03 -0.43 11.54
N LYS A 75 -14.14 -1.01 11.99
CA LYS A 75 -14.95 -1.98 11.20
C LYS A 75 -16.38 -1.51 10.97
N THR A 76 -16.77 -0.40 11.60
CA THR A 76 -18.15 0.10 11.62
C THR A 76 -18.41 1.18 10.58
N ASP A 77 -17.36 1.76 10.00
CA ASP A 77 -17.47 2.89 9.08
C ASP A 77 -16.62 2.66 7.82
N PRO A 78 -17.21 2.08 6.76
CA PRO A 78 -16.51 1.81 5.51
C PRO A 78 -16.00 3.08 4.82
N MET A 79 -16.63 4.24 5.04
CA MET A 79 -16.21 5.49 4.40
C MET A 79 -14.89 5.98 4.99
N ILE A 80 -14.77 5.97 6.31
CA ILE A 80 -13.52 6.34 7.00
C ILE A 80 -12.37 5.39 6.62
N ILE A 81 -12.66 4.09 6.47
CA ILE A 81 -11.65 3.12 6.01
C ILE A 81 -11.23 3.43 4.57
N ALA A 82 -12.17 3.70 3.67
CA ALA A 82 -11.88 4.06 2.29
C ALA A 82 -10.99 5.31 2.18
N ASP A 83 -11.30 6.35 2.96
CA ASP A 83 -10.52 7.58 2.98
C ASP A 83 -9.13 7.38 3.60
N ALA A 84 -9.01 6.55 4.64
CA ALA A 84 -7.71 6.17 5.19
C ALA A 84 -6.85 5.42 4.16
N ILE A 85 -7.43 4.47 3.41
CA ILE A 85 -6.75 3.76 2.32
C ILE A 85 -6.32 4.76 1.22
N LYS A 86 -7.17 5.70 0.84
CA LYS A 86 -6.87 6.74 -0.14
C LYS A 86 -5.72 7.64 0.29
N VAL A 87 -5.76 8.15 1.53
CA VAL A 87 -4.66 8.95 2.08
C VAL A 87 -3.38 8.13 2.12
N PHE A 88 -3.44 6.87 2.54
CA PHE A 88 -2.27 5.99 2.59
C PHE A 88 -1.69 5.73 1.18
N ALA A 89 -2.55 5.47 0.19
CA ALA A 89 -2.17 5.32 -1.20
C ALA A 89 -1.44 6.57 -1.72
N LYS A 90 -1.97 7.76 -1.41
CA LYS A 90 -1.36 9.03 -1.79
C LYS A 90 -0.01 9.23 -1.12
N VAL A 91 0.10 9.04 0.20
CA VAL A 91 1.35 9.19 0.97
C VAL A 91 2.44 8.23 0.46
N SER A 92 2.07 7.02 0.05
CA SER A 92 3.00 5.98 -0.44
C SER A 92 3.40 6.11 -1.91
N MET A 93 2.99 7.17 -2.62
CA MET A 93 3.33 7.39 -4.03
C MET A 93 4.86 7.38 -4.24
N PRO A 94 5.39 6.58 -5.19
CA PRO A 94 6.83 6.50 -5.44
C PRO A 94 7.42 7.85 -5.84
N LEU A 95 8.62 8.15 -5.33
CA LEU A 95 9.28 9.45 -5.53
C LEU A 95 9.51 9.76 -7.00
N GLU A 96 9.80 8.76 -7.83
CA GLU A 96 10.01 8.92 -9.27
C GLU A 96 8.74 9.41 -9.99
N THR A 97 7.58 9.23 -9.37
CA THR A 97 6.30 9.75 -9.88
C THR A 97 6.05 11.20 -9.46
N LEU A 98 6.76 11.68 -8.43
CA LEU A 98 6.65 13.03 -7.87
C LEU A 98 7.77 13.96 -8.37
N GLU A 99 8.95 13.41 -8.65
CA GLU A 99 10.13 14.18 -9.03
C GLU A 99 10.13 14.55 -10.52
N SER A 100 10.22 15.85 -10.81
CA SER A 100 10.57 16.32 -12.15
C SER A 100 12.05 16.04 -12.41
N PRO A 101 12.44 15.51 -13.60
CA PRO A 101 13.84 15.31 -13.99
C PRO A 101 14.72 16.57 -13.87
N VAL A 102 14.10 17.75 -13.84
CA VAL A 102 14.77 19.06 -13.75
C VAL A 102 15.31 19.35 -12.34
N ILE A 103 14.78 18.72 -11.29
CA ILE A 103 15.01 19.11 -9.88
C ILE A 103 16.05 18.21 -9.17
N MET A 104 16.43 17.06 -9.75
CA MET A 104 17.35 16.06 -9.17
C MET A 104 18.77 16.56 -8.80
N GLY A 105 19.14 17.81 -9.12
CA GLY A 105 20.51 18.31 -8.97
C GLY A 105 20.83 19.15 -7.72
N LEU A 106 19.88 19.46 -6.83
CA LEU A 106 20.08 20.43 -5.74
C LEU A 106 20.33 19.77 -4.37
N ARG A 107 21.24 20.30 -3.54
CA ARG A 107 21.51 19.72 -2.20
C ARG A 107 20.29 19.70 -1.27
N SER A 108 19.37 20.65 -1.41
CA SER A 108 18.11 20.67 -0.65
C SER A 108 17.19 19.50 -1.02
N THR A 109 17.33 18.93 -2.22
CA THR A 109 16.51 17.80 -2.66
C THR A 109 17.06 16.48 -2.14
N ALA A 110 18.37 16.36 -1.88
CA ALA A 110 18.95 15.13 -1.31
C ALA A 110 18.42 14.80 0.10
N GLN A 111 18.29 15.81 0.97
CA GLN A 111 17.71 15.61 2.31
C GLN A 111 16.23 15.24 2.21
N VAL A 112 15.46 15.98 1.40
CA VAL A 112 14.04 15.69 1.15
C VAL A 112 13.88 14.27 0.62
N HIS A 113 14.70 13.88 -0.34
CA HIS A 113 14.71 12.54 -0.93
C HIS A 113 14.97 11.46 0.13
N GLN A 114 15.97 11.64 1.00
CA GLN A 114 16.25 10.70 2.09
C GLN A 114 15.08 10.59 3.08
N GLU A 115 14.47 11.72 3.46
CA GLU A 115 13.31 11.73 4.35
C GLU A 115 12.10 11.00 3.73
N MET A 116 11.87 11.21 2.44
CA MET A 116 10.82 10.51 1.69
C MET A 116 11.10 9.03 1.49
N GLN A 117 12.34 8.64 1.24
CA GLN A 117 12.72 7.23 1.23
C GLN A 117 12.43 6.56 2.58
N GLY A 118 12.67 7.25 3.70
CA GLY A 118 12.32 6.77 5.03
C GLY A 118 10.80 6.55 5.19
N LEU A 119 9.99 7.52 4.77
CA LEU A 119 8.52 7.41 4.77
C LEU A 119 8.03 6.21 3.92
N LEU A 120 8.58 6.05 2.72
CA LEU A 120 8.22 4.97 1.80
C LEU A 120 8.68 3.59 2.31
N ALA A 121 9.90 3.49 2.83
CA ALA A 121 10.39 2.26 3.45
C ALA A 121 9.49 1.81 4.61
N GLU A 122 9.06 2.77 5.41
CA GLU A 122 8.16 2.51 6.52
C GLU A 122 6.75 2.12 6.04
N ALA A 123 6.20 2.78 5.00
CA ALA A 123 4.96 2.35 4.34
C ALA A 123 5.03 0.89 3.86
N LYS A 124 6.17 0.49 3.28
CA LYS A 124 6.40 -0.90 2.85
C LYS A 124 6.48 -1.87 4.01
N LYS A 125 7.18 -1.48 5.07
CA LYS A 125 7.32 -2.29 6.27
C LYS A 125 5.98 -2.56 6.95
N VAL A 126 5.12 -1.55 7.12
CA VAL A 126 3.82 -1.78 7.78
C VAL A 126 2.89 -2.68 6.96
N LEU A 127 2.95 -2.64 5.62
CA LEU A 127 2.14 -3.52 4.77
C LEU A 127 2.61 -4.99 4.79
N ALA A 128 3.80 -5.27 5.33
CA ALA A 128 4.23 -6.63 5.62
C ALA A 128 3.52 -7.22 6.86
N ASP A 129 2.75 -6.42 7.61
CA ASP A 129 1.83 -6.91 8.64
C ASP A 129 0.67 -7.70 8.00
N GLU A 130 0.51 -8.95 8.42
CA GLU A 130 -0.49 -9.86 7.89
C GLU A 130 -1.92 -9.34 8.11
N LYS A 131 -2.21 -8.76 9.30
CA LYS A 131 -3.55 -8.27 9.69
C LYS A 131 -3.94 -7.03 8.88
N LEU A 132 -3.00 -6.14 8.57
CA LEU A 132 -3.23 -5.01 7.68
C LEU A 132 -3.54 -5.46 6.26
N ALA A 133 -2.71 -6.35 5.70
CA ALA A 133 -2.94 -6.90 4.36
C ALA A 133 -4.31 -7.59 4.28
N GLU A 134 -4.65 -8.42 5.26
CA GLU A 134 -5.95 -9.07 5.38
C GLU A 134 -7.11 -8.07 5.43
N SER A 135 -7.00 -7.02 6.25
CA SER A 135 -8.06 -6.01 6.38
C SER A 135 -8.32 -5.29 5.05
N ILE A 136 -7.27 -4.92 4.31
CA ILE A 136 -7.41 -4.29 2.99
C ILE A 136 -8.11 -5.24 2.00
N LEU A 137 -7.76 -6.53 2.00
CA LEU A 137 -8.41 -7.51 1.11
C LEU A 137 -9.87 -7.78 1.52
N GLU A 138 -10.16 -7.76 2.81
CA GLU A 138 -11.51 -7.93 3.35
C GLU A 138 -12.43 -6.81 2.89
N GLU A 139 -12.01 -5.54 2.98
CA GLU A 139 -12.82 -4.40 2.50
C GLU A 139 -13.14 -4.50 1.00
N MET A 140 -12.15 -4.89 0.17
CA MET A 140 -12.38 -5.11 -1.26
C MET A 140 -13.37 -6.26 -1.52
N ARG A 141 -13.36 -7.32 -0.69
CA ARG A 141 -14.32 -8.42 -0.80
C ARG A 141 -15.72 -8.00 -0.42
N THR A 142 -15.88 -7.29 0.69
CA THR A 142 -17.17 -6.78 1.14
C THR A 142 -17.86 -5.99 0.04
N VAL A 143 -17.12 -5.10 -0.63
CA VAL A 143 -17.65 -4.34 -1.80
C VAL A 143 -18.11 -5.27 -2.93
N LEU A 144 -17.36 -6.33 -3.24
CA LEU A 144 -17.72 -7.26 -4.31
C LEU A 144 -18.89 -8.18 -3.96
N ASP A 145 -19.01 -8.58 -2.69
CA ASP A 145 -20.05 -9.48 -2.21
C ASP A 145 -21.40 -8.76 -2.09
N GLU A 146 -21.39 -7.47 -1.73
CA GLU A 146 -22.60 -6.67 -1.51
C GLU A 146 -23.18 -6.09 -2.82
N GLU A 147 -22.36 -5.86 -3.84
CA GLU A 147 -22.75 -5.08 -5.01
C GLU A 147 -22.73 -5.90 -6.31
N THR A 148 -23.91 -6.09 -6.91
CA THR A 148 -24.02 -6.69 -8.26
C THR A 148 -23.40 -5.81 -9.36
N THR A 149 -23.27 -4.51 -9.09
CA THR A 149 -22.56 -3.51 -9.90
C THR A 149 -21.91 -2.51 -8.96
N LEU A 150 -20.62 -2.21 -9.15
CA LEU A 150 -19.90 -1.30 -8.26
C LEU A 150 -20.53 0.09 -8.19
N SER A 151 -20.93 0.49 -6.98
CA SER A 151 -21.18 1.87 -6.61
C SER A 151 -19.93 2.73 -6.83
N THR A 152 -20.10 4.04 -6.87
CA THR A 152 -18.97 4.96 -6.98
C THR A 152 -18.01 4.80 -5.80
N GLN A 153 -18.56 4.68 -4.59
CA GLN A 153 -17.77 4.53 -3.36
C GLN A 153 -17.03 3.19 -3.33
N GLY A 154 -17.70 2.08 -3.64
CA GLY A 154 -17.07 0.76 -3.72
C GLY A 154 -15.96 0.71 -4.78
N ARG A 155 -16.17 1.38 -5.93
CA ARG A 155 -15.15 1.50 -6.97
C ARG A 155 -13.94 2.30 -6.51
N ASP A 156 -14.16 3.42 -5.82
CA ASP A 156 -13.08 4.24 -5.29
C ASP A 156 -12.26 3.47 -4.25
N LEU A 157 -12.91 2.74 -3.33
CA LEU A 157 -12.24 1.87 -2.36
C LEU A 157 -11.34 0.85 -3.05
N ILE A 158 -11.87 0.12 -4.04
CA ILE A 158 -11.10 -0.87 -4.81
C ILE A 158 -9.95 -0.20 -5.56
N TYR A 159 -10.21 0.93 -6.21
CA TYR A 159 -9.19 1.69 -6.95
C TYR A 159 -8.04 2.09 -6.03
N TRP A 160 -8.33 2.77 -4.92
CA TRP A 160 -7.31 3.24 -3.99
C TRP A 160 -6.57 2.09 -3.29
N SER A 161 -7.25 0.98 -3.03
CA SER A 161 -6.61 -0.25 -2.53
C SER A 161 -5.59 -0.79 -3.54
N LEU A 162 -5.94 -0.89 -4.82
CA LEU A 162 -5.02 -1.34 -5.87
C LEU A 162 -3.86 -0.36 -6.07
N ILE A 163 -4.11 0.96 -5.98
CA ILE A 163 -3.05 1.97 -6.04
C ILE A 163 -2.10 1.85 -4.84
N LEU A 164 -2.61 1.65 -3.62
CA LEU A 164 -1.79 1.41 -2.43
C LEU A 164 -0.91 0.18 -2.60
N LEU A 165 -1.48 -0.96 -2.99
CA LEU A 165 -0.73 -2.19 -3.22
C LEU A 165 0.35 -1.98 -4.30
N ARG A 166 -0.01 -1.34 -5.42
CA ARG A 166 0.93 -1.02 -6.50
C ARG A 166 2.08 -0.16 -6.00
N ASN A 167 1.77 0.92 -5.30
CA ASN A 167 2.74 1.88 -4.79
C ASN A 167 3.72 1.16 -3.86
N VAL A 168 3.20 0.48 -2.84
CA VAL A 168 4.03 -0.18 -1.82
C VAL A 168 4.90 -1.28 -2.41
N LEU A 169 4.37 -2.12 -3.31
CA LEU A 169 5.16 -3.16 -3.95
C LEU A 169 6.27 -2.62 -4.86
N SER A 170 6.12 -1.39 -5.36
CA SER A 170 7.12 -0.74 -6.24
C SER A 170 8.24 -0.01 -5.49
N ILE A 171 8.08 0.25 -4.19
CA ILE A 171 9.07 0.97 -3.37
C ILE A 171 10.36 0.15 -3.30
N GLN A 172 11.47 0.74 -3.71
CA GLN A 172 12.79 0.11 -3.57
C GLN A 172 13.36 0.48 -2.21
N VAL A 173 13.63 -0.53 -1.38
CA VAL A 173 14.26 -0.32 -0.08
C VAL A 173 15.73 -0.72 -0.20
N SER A 174 16.63 0.13 0.29
CA SER A 174 18.08 -0.16 0.33
C SER A 174 18.45 -1.19 1.41
N ASP A 175 17.48 -1.69 2.15
CA ASP A 175 17.70 -2.65 3.23
C ASP A 175 18.14 -4.01 2.67
N MET A 176 18.92 -4.75 3.46
CA MET A 176 19.36 -6.12 3.13
C MET A 176 18.18 -7.08 2.90
N VAL A 177 16.97 -6.67 3.30
CA VAL A 177 15.75 -7.47 3.33
C VAL A 177 14.61 -6.63 2.73
N ASP A 178 14.23 -6.90 1.49
CA ASP A 178 13.04 -6.29 0.92
C ASP A 178 11.77 -6.97 1.51
N PRO A 179 10.90 -6.24 2.24
CA PRO A 179 9.64 -6.80 2.75
C PRO A 179 8.65 -7.19 1.64
N GLY A 180 8.86 -6.74 0.40
CA GLY A 180 7.92 -6.93 -0.71
C GLY A 180 7.56 -8.40 -0.97
N ARG A 181 8.50 -9.32 -0.77
CA ARG A 181 8.21 -10.75 -0.85
C ARG A 181 7.26 -11.23 0.26
N ILE A 182 7.42 -10.73 1.48
CA ILE A 182 6.53 -11.03 2.61
C ILE A 182 5.13 -10.47 2.32
N ILE A 183 5.05 -9.26 1.76
CA ILE A 183 3.78 -8.66 1.35
C ILE A 183 3.07 -9.56 0.33
N VAL A 184 3.76 -9.98 -0.73
CA VAL A 184 3.16 -10.88 -1.75
C VAL A 184 2.72 -12.20 -1.13
N MET A 185 3.52 -12.80 -0.25
CA MET A 185 3.11 -14.01 0.50
C MET A 185 1.82 -13.79 1.28
N ASN A 186 1.77 -12.73 2.10
CA ASN A 186 0.58 -12.40 2.89
C ASN A 186 -0.65 -12.20 1.99
N LEU A 187 -0.51 -11.47 0.89
CA LEU A 187 -1.61 -11.26 -0.06
C LEU A 187 -2.13 -12.59 -0.61
N LEU A 188 -1.23 -13.47 -1.07
CA LEU A 188 -1.60 -14.77 -1.62
C LEU A 188 -2.24 -15.68 -0.56
N ASP A 189 -1.69 -15.71 0.65
CA ASP A 189 -2.21 -16.48 1.79
C ASP A 189 -3.60 -16.01 2.22
N LYS A 190 -3.84 -14.71 2.11
CA LYS A 190 -5.13 -14.09 2.42
C LYS A 190 -6.10 -14.12 1.25
N GLY A 191 -5.82 -14.86 0.18
CA GLY A 191 -6.77 -15.11 -0.91
C GLY A 191 -6.83 -14.03 -1.99
N PHE A 192 -5.76 -13.25 -2.17
CA PHE A 192 -5.67 -12.24 -3.22
C PHE A 192 -5.88 -12.83 -4.63
N ALA A 193 -5.45 -14.07 -4.90
CA ALA A 193 -5.56 -14.70 -6.21
C ALA A 193 -7.02 -14.79 -6.73
N GLY A 194 -7.94 -15.23 -5.87
CA GLY A 194 -9.38 -15.28 -6.18
C GLY A 194 -9.95 -13.89 -6.37
N LEU A 195 -9.73 -13.02 -5.38
CA LEU A 195 -10.18 -11.62 -5.41
C LEU A 195 -9.72 -10.87 -6.67
N PHE A 196 -8.44 -11.01 -7.05
CA PHE A 196 -7.88 -10.39 -8.24
C PHE A 196 -8.56 -10.91 -9.51
N THR A 197 -8.83 -12.21 -9.58
CA THR A 197 -9.55 -12.82 -10.70
C THR A 197 -10.99 -12.30 -10.79
N ASP A 198 -11.67 -12.13 -9.65
CA ASP A 198 -13.03 -11.61 -9.60
C ASP A 198 -13.07 -10.14 -10.05
N LEU A 199 -12.14 -9.31 -9.56
CA LEU A 199 -11.95 -7.93 -10.01
C LEU A 199 -11.70 -7.84 -11.52
N VAL A 200 -10.85 -8.71 -12.06
CA VAL A 200 -10.56 -8.75 -13.49
C VAL A 200 -11.79 -9.16 -14.30
N ASN A 201 -12.68 -9.99 -13.77
CA ASN A 201 -13.87 -10.47 -14.48
C ASN A 201 -15.13 -9.65 -14.23
N LEU A 202 -15.09 -8.71 -13.29
CA LEU A 202 -16.20 -7.81 -13.00
C LEU A 202 -16.61 -7.03 -14.27
N PRO A 203 -17.91 -6.94 -14.58
CA PRO A 203 -18.38 -6.22 -15.76
C PRO A 203 -18.32 -4.70 -15.55
N GLY A 204 -18.01 -3.95 -16.63
CA GLY A 204 -18.10 -2.49 -16.64
C GLY A 204 -16.99 -1.71 -15.92
N ASN A 205 -16.00 -2.37 -15.31
CA ASN A 205 -14.94 -1.73 -14.52
C ASN A 205 -13.62 -1.50 -15.30
N LYS A 206 -13.72 -1.06 -16.56
CA LYS A 206 -12.54 -0.85 -17.42
C LYS A 206 -11.46 0.05 -16.80
N GLU A 207 -11.88 1.03 -16.00
CA GLU A 207 -11.00 1.96 -15.26
C GLU A 207 -10.03 1.24 -14.31
N LEU A 208 -10.37 0.03 -13.84
CA LEU A 208 -9.50 -0.77 -12.98
C LEU A 208 -8.45 -1.57 -13.76
N ALA A 209 -8.54 -1.66 -15.10
CA ALA A 209 -7.64 -2.48 -15.89
C ALA A 209 -6.17 -2.06 -15.74
N ILE A 210 -5.89 -0.75 -15.74
CA ILE A 210 -4.53 -0.23 -15.58
C ILE A 210 -3.99 -0.54 -14.16
N PRO A 211 -4.66 -0.17 -13.05
CA PRO A 211 -4.21 -0.54 -11.71
C PRO A 211 -3.99 -2.05 -11.54
N LEU A 212 -4.88 -2.90 -12.07
CA LEU A 212 -4.74 -4.36 -12.00
C LEU A 212 -3.46 -4.85 -12.69
N VAL A 213 -3.16 -4.36 -13.90
CA VAL A 213 -1.92 -4.70 -14.61
C VAL A 213 -0.70 -4.23 -13.83
N GLN A 214 -0.75 -3.03 -13.25
CA GLN A 214 0.38 -2.50 -12.50
C GLN A 214 0.65 -3.32 -11.24
N VAL A 215 -0.39 -3.72 -10.48
CA VAL A 215 -0.22 -4.62 -9.32
C VAL A 215 0.35 -5.96 -9.79
N LEU A 216 -0.17 -6.53 -10.87
CA LEU A 216 0.34 -7.77 -11.45
C LEU A 216 1.84 -7.63 -11.81
N TYR A 217 2.21 -6.57 -12.52
CA TYR A 217 3.60 -6.29 -12.86
C TYR A 217 4.49 -6.20 -11.62
N GLN A 218 4.02 -5.52 -10.57
CA GLN A 218 4.81 -5.38 -9.34
C GLN A 218 4.99 -6.72 -8.62
N ILE A 219 3.98 -7.60 -8.58
CA ILE A 219 4.09 -8.95 -8.01
C ILE A 219 5.20 -9.78 -8.68
N TYR A 220 5.33 -9.66 -10.00
CA TYR A 220 6.34 -10.41 -10.78
C TYR A 220 7.65 -9.64 -11.01
N SER A 221 7.79 -8.44 -10.48
CA SER A 221 9.01 -7.65 -10.66
C SER A 221 10.22 -8.36 -10.03
N GLY A 222 11.40 -8.13 -10.61
CA GLY A 222 12.66 -8.78 -10.21
C GLY A 222 13.06 -8.59 -8.74
N GLN A 223 12.49 -7.58 -8.07
CA GLN A 223 12.79 -7.23 -6.68
C GLN A 223 12.27 -8.28 -5.69
N HIS A 224 11.13 -8.92 -5.98
CA HIS A 224 10.49 -9.89 -5.08
C HIS A 224 10.82 -11.35 -5.40
N THR A 225 11.42 -11.58 -6.58
CA THR A 225 11.65 -12.92 -7.14
C THR A 225 13.09 -13.42 -6.94
N THR A 226 13.96 -12.62 -6.31
CA THR A 226 15.34 -13.01 -5.96
C THR A 226 15.35 -13.89 -4.69
N SER A 227 16.27 -14.86 -4.63
CA SER A 227 16.32 -15.91 -3.59
C SER A 227 16.60 -15.37 -2.17
N LEU A 228 16.10 -16.05 -1.13
CA LEU A 228 16.18 -15.69 0.30
C LEU A 228 17.55 -15.61 1.01
N PRO A 229 18.73 -16.04 0.49
CA PRO A 229 19.93 -16.17 1.33
C PRO A 229 20.39 -14.89 2.05
N GLU A 230 20.10 -13.70 1.50
CA GLU A 230 20.60 -12.43 2.04
C GLU A 230 19.58 -11.73 2.97
N ALA A 231 18.28 -11.97 2.73
CA ALA A 231 17.18 -11.29 3.39
C ALA A 231 16.91 -11.77 4.85
N VAL A 232 17.31 -12.98 5.25
CA VAL A 232 17.02 -13.46 6.61
C VAL A 232 18.23 -13.35 7.55
N ALA A 233 19.44 -13.22 7.01
CA ALA A 233 20.65 -13.06 7.81
C ALA A 233 20.68 -11.72 8.60
N GLY A 234 19.99 -10.69 8.11
CA GLY A 234 19.92 -9.38 8.77
C GLY A 234 18.87 -9.25 9.88
N LEU A 235 17.90 -10.18 9.96
CA LEU A 235 16.80 -10.13 10.95
C LEU A 235 16.97 -11.12 12.10
N SER A 236 18.05 -11.92 12.10
CA SER A 236 18.36 -12.90 13.17
C SER A 236 19.60 -12.49 13.94
N LEU A 237 19.52 -11.39 14.70
CA LEU A 237 20.34 -11.24 15.90
C LEU A 237 19.47 -11.69 17.08
N GLU A 238 19.53 -12.99 17.35
CA GLU A 238 19.10 -13.73 18.55
C GLU A 238 18.41 -15.04 18.15
N ASP A 239 19.21 -16.03 17.72
CA ASP A 239 19.09 -17.42 18.20
C ASP A 239 20.10 -18.32 17.48
N ASN A 240 21.23 -18.56 18.14
CA ASN A 240 22.18 -19.61 17.76
C ASN A 240 21.62 -20.98 18.18
N SER A 241 20.88 -21.62 17.28
CA SER A 241 20.84 -23.09 17.23
C SER A 241 20.71 -23.62 15.80
N CYS A 242 21.52 -24.63 15.53
CA CYS A 242 21.78 -25.25 14.23
C CYS A 242 20.51 -25.78 13.54
N GLY A 243 19.93 -25.01 12.60
CA GLY A 243 18.79 -25.45 11.78
C GLY A 243 18.44 -24.61 10.53
N ALA A 244 19.22 -23.56 10.22
CA ALA A 244 18.87 -22.53 9.24
C ALA A 244 18.69 -22.96 7.76
N PRO A 245 19.43 -23.93 7.16
CA PRO A 245 19.37 -24.12 5.70
C PRO A 245 18.08 -24.78 5.20
N ARG A 246 17.38 -25.59 6.01
CA ARG A 246 16.14 -26.27 5.56
C ARG A 246 14.90 -25.38 5.62
N LYS A 247 14.78 -24.50 6.63
CA LYS A 247 13.60 -23.63 6.79
C LYS A 247 13.55 -22.55 5.70
N LEU A 248 14.70 -22.00 5.31
CA LEU A 248 14.81 -20.96 4.27
C LEU A 248 14.50 -21.50 2.88
N VAL A 249 15.06 -22.67 2.53
CA VAL A 249 14.77 -23.37 1.27
C VAL A 249 13.28 -23.70 1.14
N ASN A 250 12.62 -24.02 2.26
CA ASN A 250 11.20 -24.35 2.26
C ASN A 250 10.32 -23.12 1.97
N ARG A 251 10.60 -21.97 2.59
CA ARG A 251 9.88 -20.70 2.28
C ARG A 251 10.16 -20.21 0.87
N ASP A 252 11.37 -20.46 0.36
CA ASP A 252 11.70 -20.12 -1.01
C ASP A 252 10.85 -20.89 -2.02
N GLN A 253 10.72 -22.19 -1.77
CA GLN A 253 9.90 -23.10 -2.57
C GLN A 253 8.41 -22.76 -2.45
N GLU A 254 7.92 -22.54 -1.23
CA GLU A 254 6.53 -22.19 -0.96
C GLU A 254 6.09 -20.93 -1.72
N PHE A 255 6.91 -19.88 -1.71
CA PHE A 255 6.61 -18.65 -2.47
C PHE A 255 6.48 -18.94 -3.97
N ARG A 256 7.41 -19.72 -4.55
CA ARG A 256 7.36 -20.07 -5.98
C ARG A 256 6.11 -20.89 -6.30
N GLU A 257 5.73 -21.83 -5.44
CA GLU A 257 4.54 -22.65 -5.62
C GLU A 257 3.26 -21.82 -5.57
N LYS A 258 3.14 -20.91 -4.60
CA LYS A 258 1.99 -20.00 -4.49
C LYS A 258 1.92 -19.04 -5.68
N LEU A 259 3.05 -18.47 -6.09
CA LEU A 259 3.11 -17.59 -7.25
C LEU A 259 2.74 -18.34 -8.53
N GLN A 260 3.24 -19.57 -8.72
CA GLN A 260 2.88 -20.42 -9.84
C GLN A 260 1.38 -20.78 -9.83
N ALA A 261 0.81 -21.11 -8.67
CA ALA A 261 -0.62 -21.39 -8.54
C ALA A 261 -1.45 -20.16 -8.95
N PHE A 262 -1.06 -18.97 -8.48
CA PHE A 262 -1.67 -17.71 -8.90
C PHE A 262 -1.54 -17.47 -10.40
N THR A 263 -0.35 -17.68 -10.99
CA THR A 263 -0.15 -17.55 -12.44
C THR A 263 -1.11 -18.45 -13.22
N MET A 264 -1.19 -19.73 -12.84
CA MET A 264 -2.03 -20.71 -13.53
C MET A 264 -3.51 -20.36 -13.45
N GLU A 265 -3.98 -19.94 -12.28
CA GLU A 265 -5.35 -19.48 -12.11
C GLU A 265 -5.66 -18.22 -12.93
N PHE A 266 -4.78 -17.21 -12.85
CA PHE A 266 -4.97 -15.96 -13.58
C PHE A 266 -4.95 -16.17 -15.11
N VAL A 267 -4.04 -16.99 -15.63
CA VAL A 267 -4.01 -17.35 -17.06
C VAL A 267 -5.30 -18.03 -17.49
N ALA A 268 -5.83 -18.95 -16.66
CA ALA A 268 -7.02 -19.71 -16.98
C ALA A 268 -8.31 -18.87 -16.94
N LYS A 269 -8.42 -17.93 -15.99
CA LYS A 269 -9.70 -17.26 -15.68
C LYS A 269 -9.72 -15.76 -15.91
N GLY A 270 -8.58 -15.06 -15.92
CA GLY A 270 -8.54 -13.59 -15.91
C GLY A 270 -7.80 -12.96 -17.09
N MET A 271 -6.71 -13.58 -17.57
CA MET A 271 -5.80 -12.97 -18.53
C MET A 271 -6.50 -12.53 -19.84
N GLY A 272 -7.36 -13.39 -20.38
CA GLY A 272 -8.12 -13.06 -21.60
C GLY A 272 -9.02 -11.83 -21.41
N THR A 273 -9.74 -11.76 -20.30
CA THR A 273 -10.61 -10.63 -19.96
C THR A 273 -9.80 -9.35 -19.76
N LEU A 274 -8.67 -9.42 -19.06
CA LEU A 274 -7.83 -8.25 -18.81
C LEU A 274 -7.25 -7.69 -20.12
N ILE A 275 -6.74 -8.55 -21.00
CA ILE A 275 -6.23 -8.14 -22.32
C ILE A 275 -7.33 -7.46 -23.13
N GLN A 276 -8.54 -8.01 -23.15
CA GLN A 276 -9.68 -7.40 -23.86
C GLN A 276 -10.06 -6.03 -23.30
N LYS A 277 -9.97 -5.84 -21.97
CA LYS A 277 -10.22 -4.53 -21.35
C LYS A 277 -9.18 -3.50 -21.78
N LEU A 278 -7.89 -3.86 -21.73
CA LEU A 278 -6.79 -2.96 -22.12
C LEU A 278 -6.85 -2.57 -23.60
N GLN A 279 -7.18 -3.50 -24.48
CA GLN A 279 -7.27 -3.25 -25.93
C GLN A 279 -8.39 -2.27 -26.32
N ARG A 280 -9.35 -2.01 -25.42
CA ARG A 280 -10.44 -1.05 -25.67
C ARG A 280 -10.09 0.37 -25.23
N ASP A 281 -9.06 0.54 -24.41
CA ASP A 281 -8.65 1.83 -23.84
C ASP A 281 -7.34 2.37 -24.45
N ILE A 282 -6.61 1.56 -25.25
CA ILE A 282 -5.42 1.95 -26.06
C ILE A 282 -5.82 2.03 -27.53
#